data_AF-A0A843C9A3-F1
#
_entry.id   AF-A0A843C9A3-F1
#
_cell.length_a   1.000
_cell.length_b   1.000
_cell.length_c   1.000
_cell.angle_alpha   90.00
_cell.angle_beta   90.00
_cell.angle_gamma   90.00
#
_symmetry.space_group_name_H-M   'P 1'
#
loop_
_entity.id
_entity.type
_entity.pdbx_description
1 polymer ?
#
loop_
_entity_poly.entity_id
_entity_poly.type
_entity_poly.pdbx_seq_one_letter_code
_entity_poly.pdbx_strand_id
1 'polypeptide(L)'
;MATRAQVLIPIGIAAIIIGAAGIISIPNDAKLEQTQFPRGIVKIDDIPLQVQIADTRPLQIRGLMFQEKLPYDQGMLFVFDDGAIRSMWMLNRMLNPVNRQSRPLPARLQLEIRQNMFSK
;
A
#
# COMPACT_ATOMS: atom_id res chain seq x y z
N MET A 1 -33.93 -53.36 5.70
CA MET A 1 -34.08 -52.34 4.62
C MET A 1 -33.76 -50.99 5.23
N ALA A 2 -32.59 -50.42 4.94
CA ALA A 2 -32.16 -49.15 5.54
C ALA A 2 -32.93 -47.98 4.92
N THR A 3 -33.66 -47.22 5.73
CA THR A 3 -34.44 -46.06 5.29
C THR A 3 -33.49 -44.94 4.89
N ARG A 4 -33.75 -44.26 3.76
CA ARG A 4 -32.87 -43.22 3.18
C ARG A 4 -32.42 -42.14 4.19
N ALA A 5 -33.22 -41.86 5.21
CA ALA A 5 -32.92 -40.93 6.30
C ALA A 5 -31.75 -41.38 7.22
N GLN A 6 -31.58 -42.69 7.42
CA GLN A 6 -30.56 -43.25 8.32
C GLN A 6 -29.14 -43.12 7.75
N VAL A 7 -29.02 -42.92 6.42
CA VAL A 7 -27.74 -42.72 5.71
C VAL A 7 -27.47 -41.23 5.44
N LEU A 8 -28.51 -40.42 5.23
CA LEU A 8 -28.35 -38.98 4.92
C LEU A 8 -27.91 -38.14 6.13
N ILE A 9 -28.37 -38.46 7.34
CA ILE A 9 -28.02 -37.73 8.57
C ILE A 9 -26.50 -37.77 8.87
N PRO A 10 -25.82 -38.94 8.90
CA PRO A 10 -24.38 -38.97 9.18
C PRO A 10 -23.53 -38.31 8.08
N ILE A 11 -23.95 -38.38 6.82
CA ILE A 11 -23.27 -37.69 5.71
C ILE A 11 -23.37 -36.18 5.87
N GLY A 12 -24.54 -35.66 6.23
CA GLY A 12 -24.74 -34.23 6.49
C GLY A 12 -23.87 -33.72 7.63
N ILE A 13 -23.80 -34.48 8.74
CA ILE A 13 -22.96 -34.15 9.89
C ILE A 13 -21.46 -34.16 9.50
N ALA A 14 -21.01 -35.20 8.78
CA ALA A 14 -19.63 -35.28 8.32
C ALA A 14 -19.25 -34.10 7.40
N ALA A 15 -20.14 -33.71 6.48
CA ALA A 15 -19.92 -32.57 5.58
C ALA A 15 -19.80 -31.24 6.35
N ILE A 16 -20.61 -31.02 7.39
CA ILE A 16 -20.53 -29.82 8.23
C ILE A 16 -19.23 -29.79 9.03
N ILE A 17 -18.81 -30.92 9.61
CA ILE A 17 -17.56 -31.01 10.37
C ILE A 17 -16.36 -30.73 9.48
N ILE A 18 -16.30 -31.34 8.29
CA ILE A 18 -15.21 -31.12 7.32
C ILE A 18 -15.20 -29.65 6.85
N GLY A 19 -16.38 -29.08 6.57
CA GLY A 19 -16.50 -27.66 6.20
C GLY A 19 -16.03 -26.71 7.30
N ALA A 20 -16.43 -26.94 8.55
CA ALA A 20 -16.04 -26.12 9.69
C ALA A 20 -14.54 -26.24 10.01
N ALA A 21 -13.99 -27.47 9.99
CA ALA A 21 -12.56 -27.71 10.19
C ALA A 21 -11.70 -27.08 9.09
N GLY A 22 -12.21 -27.05 7.85
CA GLY A 22 -11.58 -26.38 6.72
C GLY A 22 -11.46 -24.86 6.92
N ILE A 23 -12.51 -24.21 7.41
CA ILE A 23 -12.49 -22.76 7.70
C ILE A 23 -11.56 -22.43 8.87
N ILE A 24 -11.53 -23.27 9.91
CA ILE A 24 -10.64 -23.08 11.08
C ILE A 24 -9.17 -23.28 10.71
N SER A 25 -8.87 -24.12 9.73
CA SER A 25 -7.50 -24.40 9.26
C SER A 25 -6.95 -23.39 8.25
N ILE A 26 -7.70 -22.34 7.90
CA ILE A 26 -7.17 -21.29 7.01
C ILE A 26 -6.07 -20.54 7.79
N PRO A 27 -4.80 -20.60 7.36
CA PRO A 27 -3.74 -19.84 7.99
C PRO A 27 -4.06 -18.34 7.88
N ASN A 28 -3.91 -17.60 8.99
CA ASN A 28 -4.21 -16.17 9.05
C ASN A 28 -3.43 -15.35 8.00
N ASP A 29 -2.31 -15.88 7.50
CA ASP A 29 -1.48 -15.28 6.44
C ASP A 29 -2.20 -15.17 5.07
N ALA A 30 -3.24 -15.98 4.85
CA ALA A 30 -4.05 -15.96 3.61
C ALA A 30 -5.16 -14.91 3.65
N LYS A 31 -5.46 -14.35 4.84
CA LYS A 31 -6.33 -13.19 4.94
C LYS A 31 -5.53 -12.04 4.34
N LEU A 32 -6.05 -11.40 3.29
CA LEU A 32 -5.42 -10.28 2.61
C LEU A 32 -5.33 -9.09 3.57
N GLU A 33 -4.40 -9.17 4.52
CA GLU A 33 -4.01 -8.10 5.41
C GLU A 33 -3.72 -6.92 4.49
N GLN A 34 -4.57 -5.90 4.58
CA GLN A 34 -4.25 -4.59 4.06
C GLN A 34 -3.07 -4.11 4.89
N THR A 35 -1.86 -4.55 4.53
CA THR A 35 -0.65 -4.26 5.28
C THR A 35 -0.47 -2.75 5.27
N GLN A 36 -0.88 -2.12 6.37
CA GLN A 36 -0.74 -0.69 6.55
C GLN A 36 0.74 -0.42 6.79
N PHE A 37 1.34 0.40 5.93
CA PHE A 37 2.72 0.82 6.12
C PHE A 37 2.78 1.78 7.32
N PRO A 38 3.71 1.58 8.26
CA PRO A 38 4.07 2.61 9.24
C PRO A 38 4.44 3.90 8.51
N ARG A 39 4.07 5.05 9.07
CA ARG A 39 4.32 6.36 8.45
C ARG A 39 5.16 7.23 9.37
N GLY A 40 6.04 8.02 8.77
CA GLY A 40 6.88 9.00 9.46
C GLY A 40 7.07 10.25 8.63
N ILE A 41 7.72 11.25 9.22
CA ILE A 41 8.16 12.45 8.51
C ILE A 41 9.68 12.44 8.45
N VAL A 42 10.22 12.60 7.25
CA VAL A 42 11.65 12.80 7.01
C VAL A 42 11.83 14.21 6.49
N LYS A 43 12.81 14.93 7.03
CA LYS A 43 13.16 16.27 6.56
C LYS A 43 14.41 16.16 5.68
N ILE A 44 14.28 16.59 4.42
CA ILE A 44 15.43 16.77 3.52
C ILE A 44 15.61 18.28 3.40
N ASP A 45 16.72 18.79 3.93
CA ASP A 45 16.95 20.22 4.15
C ASP A 45 15.81 20.87 4.98
N ASP A 46 14.99 21.71 4.36
CA ASP A 46 13.79 22.33 4.95
C ASP A 46 12.48 21.84 4.34
N ILE A 47 12.53 20.73 3.59
CA ILE A 47 11.37 20.13 2.95
C ILE A 47 10.93 18.92 3.79
N PRO A 48 9.78 18.98 4.49
CA PRO A 48 9.21 17.82 5.15
C PRO A 48 8.56 16.90 4.12
N LEU A 49 8.90 15.61 4.18
CA LEU A 49 8.33 14.54 3.36
C LEU A 49 7.66 13.52 4.26
N GLN A 50 6.42 13.16 3.93
CA GLN A 50 5.74 12.04 4.58
C GLN A 50 6.19 10.74 3.93
N VAL A 51 6.74 9.82 4.70
CA VAL A 51 7.27 8.56 4.17
C VAL A 51 6.53 7.36 4.77
N GLN A 52 6.27 6.37 3.92
CA GLN A 52 5.90 5.03 4.34
C GLN A 52 7.15 4.23 4.63
N ILE A 53 7.18 3.45 5.71
CA ILE A 53 8.36 2.70 6.14
C ILE A 53 8.17 1.23 5.77
N ALA A 54 9.11 0.69 5.02
CA ALA A 54 9.18 -0.72 4.65
C ALA A 54 10.38 -1.35 5.37
N ASP A 55 10.18 -1.67 6.65
CA ASP A 55 11.17 -2.21 7.58
C ASP A 55 11.14 -3.74 7.70
N THR A 56 10.06 -4.38 7.23
CA THR A 56 9.95 -5.83 7.20
C THR A 56 10.02 -6.38 5.78
N ARG A 57 10.46 -7.64 5.65
CA ARG A 57 10.53 -8.35 4.36
C ARG A 57 9.21 -8.30 3.57
N PRO A 58 8.02 -8.52 4.17
CA PRO A 58 6.75 -8.39 3.44
C PRO A 58 6.50 -6.97 2.92
N LEU A 59 6.79 -5.94 3.72
CA LEU A 59 6.60 -4.54 3.31
C LEU A 59 7.56 -4.12 2.18
N GLN A 60 8.81 -4.59 2.24
CA GLN A 60 9.82 -4.34 1.20
C GLN A 60 9.43 -4.96 -0.13
N ILE A 61 8.90 -6.19 -0.13
CA ILE A 61 8.45 -6.89 -1.35
C ILE A 61 7.21 -6.20 -1.93
N ARG A 62 6.26 -5.80 -1.06
CA ARG A 62 5.04 -5.08 -1.46
C ARG A 62 5.35 -3.75 -2.13
N GLY A 63 6.30 -3.00 -1.57
CA GLY A 63 6.72 -1.70 -2.07
C GLY A 63 5.52 -0.79 -2.41
N LEU A 64 5.59 -0.14 -3.57
CA LEU A 64 4.56 0.79 -4.04
C LEU A 64 3.52 0.16 -4.99
N MET A 65 3.42 -1.18 -5.07
CA MET A 65 2.59 -1.89 -6.06
C MET A 65 1.09 -1.53 -6.05
N PHE A 66 0.57 -1.04 -4.92
CA PHE A 66 -0.86 -0.73 -4.74
C PHE A 66 -1.13 0.77 -4.60
N GLN A 67 -0.18 1.61 -4.99
CA GLN A 67 -0.27 3.07 -4.92
C GLN A 67 -0.52 3.60 -6.33
N GLU A 68 -1.71 4.15 -6.58
CA GLU A 68 -2.05 4.76 -7.88
C GLU A 68 -1.32 6.09 -8.12
N LYS A 69 -1.05 6.83 -7.04
CA LYS A 69 -0.42 8.14 -7.05
C LYS A 69 0.61 8.22 -5.93
N LEU A 70 1.71 8.91 -6.20
CA LEU A 70 2.71 9.26 -5.20
C LEU A 70 2.88 10.79 -5.22
N PRO A 71 2.25 11.52 -4.29
CA PRO A 71 2.41 12.97 -4.17
C PRO A 71 3.89 13.38 -4.00
N TYR A 72 4.24 14.59 -4.43
CA TYR A 72 5.63 15.08 -4.37
C TYR A 72 6.19 15.24 -2.95
N ASP A 73 5.31 15.42 -1.97
CA ASP A 73 5.63 15.50 -0.55
C ASP A 73 5.54 14.13 0.14
N GLN A 74 5.41 13.04 -0.62
CA GLN A 74 5.27 11.69 -0.11
C GLN A 74 6.28 10.73 -0.74
N GLY A 75 6.66 9.71 0.03
CA GLY A 75 7.62 8.70 -0.41
C GLY A 75 7.49 7.38 0.34
N MET A 76 8.44 6.50 0.08
CA MET A 76 8.63 5.25 0.81
C MET A 76 10.11 5.08 1.15
N LEU A 77 10.38 4.72 2.39
CA LEU A 77 11.70 4.44 2.94
C LEU A 77 11.86 2.92 3.12
N PHE A 78 12.83 2.33 2.44
CA PHE A 78 13.18 0.93 2.59
C PHE A 78 14.31 0.80 3.61
N VAL A 79 14.08 0.08 4.70
CA VAL A 79 15.06 -0.12 5.77
C VAL A 79 15.63 -1.53 5.64
N PHE A 80 16.95 -1.65 5.59
CA PHE A 80 17.67 -2.92 5.54
C PHE A 80 18.70 -2.97 6.67
N ASP A 81 18.96 -4.16 7.20
CA ASP A 81 19.88 -4.36 8.32
C ASP A 81 21.36 -4.27 7.91
N ASP A 82 21.64 -4.27 6.60
CA ASP A 82 22.98 -4.23 6.02
C ASP A 82 23.10 -3.19 4.89
N GLY A 83 24.35 -2.89 4.53
CA GLY A 83 24.68 -2.02 3.39
C GLY A 83 24.87 -2.78 2.07
N ALA A 84 24.18 -3.91 1.87
CA ALA A 84 24.37 -4.73 0.68
C ALA A 84 23.75 -4.10 -0.58
N ILE A 85 24.31 -4.40 -1.75
CA ILE A 85 23.71 -4.05 -3.04
C ILE A 85 22.45 -4.90 -3.22
N ARG A 86 21.32 -4.24 -3.50
CA ARG A 86 20.01 -4.87 -3.67
C ARG A 86 19.38 -4.46 -4.99
N SER A 87 18.88 -5.43 -5.74
CA SER A 87 18.11 -5.18 -6.94
C SER A 87 16.68 -4.78 -6.57
N MET A 88 16.24 -3.62 -7.06
CA MET A 88 14.85 -3.19 -6.96
C MET A 88 14.18 -3.39 -8.31
N TRP A 89 12.93 -3.85 -8.28
CA TRP A 89 12.11 -4.07 -9.45
C TRP A 89 10.80 -3.31 -9.31
N MET A 90 10.24 -2.88 -10.43
CA MET A 90 9.01 -2.11 -10.49
C MET A 90 7.91 -2.94 -11.16
N LEU A 91 7.70 -4.17 -10.68
CA LEU A 91 6.59 -4.98 -11.17
C LEU A 91 5.27 -4.32 -10.77
N ASN A 92 4.33 -4.25 -11.72
CA ASN A 92 2.95 -3.81 -11.51
C ASN A 92 2.75 -2.36 -11.01
N ARG A 93 3.72 -1.45 -11.17
CA ARG A 93 3.54 -0.05 -10.78
C ARG A 93 3.37 0.87 -12.00
N MET A 94 2.17 1.41 -12.19
CA MET A 94 1.91 2.56 -13.07
C MET A 94 1.59 3.75 -12.17
N LEU A 95 2.58 4.61 -11.90
CA LEU A 95 2.36 5.85 -11.15
C LEU A 95 1.85 6.92 -12.10
N ASN A 96 0.67 7.47 -11.82
CA ASN A 96 0.21 8.62 -12.59
C ASN A 96 1.01 9.87 -12.16
N PRO A 97 1.53 10.65 -13.14
CA PRO A 97 2.27 11.86 -12.82
C PRO A 97 1.35 12.86 -12.10
N VAL A 98 1.79 13.34 -10.94
CA VAL A 98 1.13 14.44 -10.25
C VAL A 98 1.52 15.74 -10.97
N ASN A 99 0.54 16.48 -11.49
CA ASN A 99 0.83 17.75 -12.16
C ASN A 99 1.35 18.77 -11.13
N ARG A 100 2.50 19.42 -11.42
CA ARG A 100 3.08 20.49 -10.57
C ARG A 100 2.22 21.77 -10.59
N GLN A 101 1.40 21.97 -11.62
CA GLN A 101 0.62 23.19 -11.86
C GLN A 101 -0.64 23.32 -10.99
N SER A 102 -1.05 22.26 -10.28
CA SER A 102 -2.23 22.29 -9.40
C SER A 102 -1.93 22.87 -8.01
N ARG A 103 -0.67 23.20 -7.69
CA ARG A 103 -0.36 24.06 -6.54
C ARG A 103 -0.59 25.51 -6.97
N PRO A 104 -1.58 26.23 -6.41
CA PRO A 104 -1.69 27.67 -6.66
C PRO A 104 -0.38 28.32 -6.24
N LEU A 105 0.20 29.14 -7.12
CA LEU A 105 1.41 29.90 -6.80
C LEU A 105 1.15 30.69 -5.51
N PRO A 106 2.11 30.76 -4.57
CA PRO A 106 1.94 31.61 -3.39
C PRO A 106 1.61 33.04 -3.84
N ALA A 107 0.69 33.71 -3.13
CA ALA A 107 0.13 35.00 -3.54
C ALA A 107 1.20 36.06 -3.87
N ARG A 108 2.37 35.98 -3.21
CA ARG A 108 3.55 36.82 -3.49
C ARG A 108 4.07 36.67 -4.91
N LEU A 109 4.21 35.44 -5.41
CA LEU A 109 4.66 35.17 -6.78
C LEU A 109 3.59 35.56 -7.81
N GLN A 110 2.30 35.43 -7.46
CA GLN A 110 1.21 35.91 -8.32
C GLN A 110 1.23 37.43 -8.46
N LEU A 111 1.50 38.15 -7.37
CA LEU A 111 1.64 39.61 -7.36
C LEU A 111 2.87 40.06 -8.15
N GLU A 112 3.99 39.38 -8.01
CA GLU A 112 5.24 39.69 -8.73
C GLU A 112 5.11 39.44 -10.24
N ILE A 113 4.46 38.36 -10.65
CA ILE A 113 4.16 38.08 -12.06
C ILE A 113 3.19 39.12 -12.62
N ARG A 114 2.14 39.51 -11.87
CA ARG A 114 1.26 40.60 -12.29
C ARG A 114 2.03 41.90 -12.48
N GLN A 115 2.80 42.32 -11.47
CA GLN A 115 3.54 43.59 -11.53
C GLN A 115 4.51 43.62 -12.70
N ASN A 116 5.23 42.53 -12.96
CA ASN A 116 6.16 42.45 -14.09
C ASN A 116 5.46 42.31 -15.46
N MET A 117 4.25 41.74 -15.51
CA MET A 117 3.47 41.59 -16.74
C MET A 117 2.77 42.88 -17.18
N PHE A 118 2.42 43.76 -16.23
CA PHE A 118 1.79 45.07 -16.51
C PHE A 118 2.80 46.23 -16.56
N SER A 119 4.10 45.95 -16.42
CA SER A 119 5.19 46.96 -16.46
C SER A 119 5.90 47.02 -17.83
N LYS A 120 5.33 46.44 -18.89
CA LYS A 120 5.89 46.47 -20.25
C LYS A 120 4.90 47.03 -21.26
#